data_AF-A0A653CEH8-F1
#
_entry.id   AF-A0A653CEH8-F1
#
_cell.length_a   1.000
_cell.length_b   1.000
_cell.length_c   1.000
_cell.angle_alpha   90.00
_cell.angle_beta   90.00
_cell.angle_gamma   90.00
#
_symmetry.space_group_name_H-M   'P 1'
#
loop_
_entity.id
_entity.type
_entity.pdbx_description
1 polymer ?
#
loop_
_entity_poly.entity_id
_entity_poly.type
_entity_poly.pdbx_seq_one_letter_code
_entity_poly.pdbx_strand_id
1 'polypeptide(L)'
;RYAQYAHFKIYSEADYYKLEIDGYEGNAGDSLNDPWYGSSNSPFSTYNRDNDRSSLNCASMLKGGWWWKSCGRGLNGLYLNDPQDLTARQGIVWFRWKGWDYTLKKSVMMIKPRTFVSGSGT
;
A
#
# COMPACT_ATOMS: atom_id res chain seq x y z
N ARG A 1 -9.05 11.34 5.72
CA ARG A 1 -7.63 11.69 5.59
C ARG A 1 -7.14 11.23 4.23
N TYR A 2 -6.04 11.79 3.73
CA TYR A 2 -5.49 11.39 2.44
C TYR A 2 -3.96 11.24 2.50
N ALA A 3 -3.45 10.43 1.59
CA ALA A 3 -2.05 10.27 1.25
C ALA A 3 -1.96 10.38 -0.26
N GLN A 4 -1.19 11.34 -0.73
CA GLN A 4 -0.92 11.57 -2.14
C GLN A 4 0.55 11.31 -2.40
N TYR A 5 0.85 10.71 -3.54
CA TYR A 5 2.20 10.46 -3.99
C TYR A 5 2.36 11.05 -5.37
N ALA A 6 3.33 11.93 -5.50
CA ALA A 6 3.52 12.69 -6.72
C ALA A 6 4.17 11.83 -7.83
N HIS A 7 4.89 10.77 -7.44
CA HIS A 7 5.37 9.72 -8.34
C HIS A 7 4.70 8.40 -7.99
N PHE A 8 4.11 7.74 -8.99
CA PHE A 8 3.49 6.44 -8.86
C PHE A 8 3.73 5.66 -10.16
N LYS A 9 4.32 4.47 -10.03
CA LYS A 9 4.59 3.59 -11.15
C LYS A 9 4.39 2.13 -10.74
N ILE A 10 3.70 1.39 -11.60
CA ILE A 10 3.61 -0.07 -11.53
C ILE A 10 4.42 -0.63 -12.69
N TYR A 11 5.30 -1.59 -12.42
CA TYR A 11 6.10 -2.25 -13.43
C TYR A 11 5.32 -3.37 -14.14
N SER A 12 5.94 -3.99 -15.13
CA SER A 12 5.33 -5.07 -15.91
C SER A 12 5.10 -6.34 -15.07
N GLU A 13 4.38 -7.32 -15.63
CA GLU A 13 4.25 -8.63 -15.00
C GLU A 13 5.60 -9.35 -14.84
N ALA A 14 6.54 -9.16 -15.78
CA ALA A 14 7.88 -9.74 -15.69
C ALA A 14 8.66 -9.22 -14.46
N ASP A 15 8.30 -8.02 -13.98
CA ASP A 15 8.81 -7.42 -12.74
C ASP A 15 7.85 -7.61 -11.55
N TYR A 16 6.92 -8.57 -11.66
CA TYR A 16 5.93 -8.89 -10.64
C TYR A 16 5.08 -7.69 -10.21
N TYR A 17 4.76 -6.79 -11.15
CA TYR A 17 3.99 -5.57 -10.90
C TYR A 17 4.56 -4.71 -9.77
N LYS A 18 5.89 -4.67 -9.59
CA LYS A 18 6.55 -3.87 -8.55
C LYS A 18 6.01 -2.44 -8.47
N LEU A 19 5.76 -1.97 -7.25
CA LEU A 19 5.37 -0.59 -6.98
C LEU A 19 6.60 0.28 -6.75
N GLU A 20 6.67 1.40 -7.43
CA GLU A 20 7.58 2.49 -7.13
C GLU A 20 6.76 3.76 -6.86
N ILE A 21 7.03 4.38 -5.70
CA ILE A 21 6.21 5.47 -5.20
C ILE A 21 7.10 6.46 -4.42
N ASP A 22 6.86 7.76 -4.61
CA ASP A 22 7.61 8.83 -3.95
C ASP A 22 6.85 10.17 -3.98
N GLY A 23 7.38 11.20 -3.32
CA GLY A 23 6.82 12.54 -3.26
C GLY A 23 5.54 12.58 -2.43
N TYR A 24 5.61 12.05 -1.21
CA TYR A 24 4.48 11.99 -0.30
C TYR A 24 4.01 13.38 0.12
N GLU A 25 2.69 13.58 0.09
CA GLU A 25 1.99 14.69 0.69
C GLU A 25 0.70 14.19 1.35
N GLY A 26 0.26 14.86 2.41
CA GLY A 26 -1.06 14.67 2.99
C GLY A 26 -1.03 14.56 4.51
N ASN A 27 -2.15 14.09 5.06
CA ASN A 27 -2.37 14.07 6.50
C ASN A 27 -2.63 12.67 7.09
N ALA A 28 -2.60 11.61 6.28
CA ALA A 28 -2.74 10.23 6.75
C ALA A 28 -1.41 9.61 7.28
N GLY A 29 -0.29 10.32 7.20
CA GLY A 29 1.05 9.75 7.39
C GLY A 29 1.47 8.85 6.22
N ASP A 30 2.78 8.71 6.00
CA ASP A 30 3.32 7.95 4.86
C ASP A 30 3.53 6.47 5.22
N SER A 31 2.49 5.65 5.01
CA SER A 31 2.60 4.20 5.26
C SER A 31 3.36 3.47 4.15
N LEU A 32 3.34 3.95 2.90
CA LEU A 32 3.91 3.21 1.77
C LEU A 32 5.43 3.37 1.64
N ASN A 33 6.02 4.49 2.07
CA ASN A 33 7.48 4.65 2.09
C ASN A 33 8.14 4.22 3.40
N ASP A 34 7.42 3.57 4.32
CA ASP A 34 8.06 3.05 5.53
C ASP A 34 9.20 2.07 5.17
N PRO A 35 10.39 2.25 5.79
CA PRO A 35 11.59 1.49 5.40
C PRO A 35 11.43 -0.01 5.59
N TRP A 36 10.67 -0.45 6.59
CA TRP A 36 10.55 -1.85 6.99
C TRP A 36 9.24 -2.48 6.51
N TYR A 37 8.16 -1.73 6.60
CA TYR A 37 6.79 -2.24 6.44
C TYR A 37 6.00 -1.55 5.33
N GLY A 38 6.64 -0.62 4.62
CA GLY A 38 6.04 0.03 3.46
C GLY A 38 5.93 -0.88 2.26
N SER A 39 5.50 -0.28 1.15
CA SER A 39 5.25 -0.95 -0.13
C SER A 39 6.15 -0.44 -1.25
N SER A 40 6.87 0.66 -1.05
CA SER A 40 7.79 1.20 -2.05
C SER A 40 8.90 0.21 -2.38
N ASN A 41 9.14 0.01 -3.69
CA ASN A 41 10.06 -0.95 -4.28
C ASN A 41 9.76 -2.43 -3.98
N SER A 42 8.53 -2.76 -3.59
CA SER A 42 8.11 -4.14 -3.37
C SER A 42 7.33 -4.69 -4.59
N PRO A 43 7.58 -5.95 -5.00
CA PRO A 43 6.73 -6.66 -5.96
C PRO A 43 5.35 -6.94 -5.36
N PHE A 44 4.36 -7.21 -6.22
CA PHE A 44 3.02 -7.58 -5.80
C PHE A 44 2.97 -9.07 -5.43
N SER A 45 2.35 -9.40 -4.31
CA SER A 45 2.22 -10.78 -3.82
C SER A 45 0.76 -11.14 -3.61
N THR A 46 0.43 -12.40 -3.90
CA THR A 46 -0.89 -13.02 -3.65
C THR A 46 -0.72 -14.33 -2.88
N TYR A 47 -1.81 -14.89 -2.36
CA TYR A 47 -1.75 -16.12 -1.57
C TYR A 47 -1.08 -17.30 -2.30
N ASN A 48 -1.19 -17.35 -3.63
CA ASN A 48 -0.63 -18.39 -4.49
C ASN A 48 0.66 -17.97 -5.23
N ARG A 49 1.13 -16.74 -5.06
CA ARG A 49 2.37 -16.23 -5.68
C ARG A 49 3.05 -15.29 -4.70
N ASP A 50 3.97 -15.85 -3.93
CA ASP A 50 4.72 -15.14 -2.90
C ASP A 50 5.97 -14.49 -3.49
N ASN A 51 5.96 -13.17 -3.58
CA ASN A 51 7.10 -12.36 -4.00
C ASN A 51 7.57 -11.42 -2.88
N ASP A 52 7.07 -11.58 -1.66
CA ASP A 52 7.38 -10.64 -0.59
C ASP A 52 8.79 -10.86 -0.01
N ARG A 53 9.25 -9.98 0.89
CA ARG A 53 10.60 -10.04 1.48
C ARG A 53 10.57 -10.61 2.90
N SER A 54 9.54 -11.40 3.23
CA SER A 54 9.38 -12.08 4.50
C SER A 54 9.70 -13.57 4.36
N SER A 55 9.93 -14.26 5.48
CA SER A 55 9.95 -15.72 5.53
C SER A 55 8.55 -16.34 5.59
N LEU A 56 7.51 -15.50 5.61
CA LEU A 56 6.10 -15.86 5.66
C LEU A 56 5.43 -15.40 4.38
N ASN A 57 4.38 -16.09 3.94
CA ASN A 57 3.52 -15.59 2.88
C ASN A 57 2.55 -14.53 3.44
N CYS A 58 2.93 -13.25 3.30
CA CYS A 58 2.18 -12.13 3.87
C CYS A 58 0.78 -12.02 3.27
N ALA A 59 0.62 -12.29 1.98
CA ALA A 59 -0.68 -12.23 1.31
C ALA A 59 -1.66 -13.28 1.87
N SER A 60 -1.17 -14.48 2.17
CA SER A 60 -1.97 -15.53 2.82
C SER A 60 -2.30 -15.20 4.27
N MET A 61 -1.36 -14.63 5.02
CA MET A 61 -1.53 -14.25 6.42
C MET A 61 -2.50 -13.06 6.60
N LEU A 62 -2.35 -12.04 5.76
CA LEU A 62 -3.08 -10.76 5.83
C LEU A 62 -4.31 -10.72 4.90
N LYS A 63 -4.60 -11.84 4.22
CA LYS A 63 -5.85 -12.06 3.46
C LYS A 63 -6.09 -11.05 2.34
N GLY A 64 -5.01 -10.63 1.68
CA GLY A 64 -5.07 -9.60 0.62
C GLY A 64 -3.85 -9.61 -0.29
N GLY A 65 -4.09 -9.40 -1.59
CA GLY A 65 -3.03 -9.12 -2.55
C GLY A 65 -2.51 -7.69 -2.40
N TRP A 66 -1.20 -7.53 -2.22
CA TRP A 66 -0.59 -6.22 -2.00
C TRP A 66 0.90 -6.25 -2.32
N TRP A 67 1.51 -5.07 -2.39
CA TRP A 67 2.96 -4.90 -2.43
C TRP A 67 3.56 -5.05 -1.03
N TRP A 68 3.68 -6.30 -0.58
CA TRP A 68 4.20 -6.62 0.75
C TRP A 68 5.73 -6.53 0.78
N LYS A 69 6.30 -5.76 1.72
CA LYS A 69 7.74 -5.81 2.04
C LYS A 69 8.02 -6.86 3.11
N SER A 70 7.71 -6.56 4.38
CA SER A 70 7.88 -7.49 5.52
C SER A 70 6.57 -7.61 6.30
N CYS A 71 5.51 -8.04 5.62
CA CYS A 71 4.15 -8.15 6.16
C CYS A 71 3.63 -6.86 6.82
N GLY A 72 3.81 -5.76 6.08
CA GLY A 72 3.22 -4.46 6.39
C GLY A 72 1.70 -4.48 6.39
N ARG A 73 1.07 -3.31 6.25
CA ARG A 73 -0.39 -3.17 6.20
C ARG A 73 -0.79 -2.50 4.89
N GLY A 74 -1.93 -2.92 4.35
CA GLY A 74 -2.37 -2.54 3.02
C GLY A 74 -3.88 -2.27 2.96
N LEU A 75 -4.34 -1.80 1.81
CA LEU A 75 -5.74 -1.38 1.64
C LEU A 75 -6.63 -2.50 1.07
N ASN A 76 -6.05 -3.64 0.70
CA ASN A 76 -6.72 -4.79 0.09
C ASN A 76 -6.95 -5.96 1.07
N GLY A 77 -6.96 -5.70 2.37
CA GLY A 77 -7.33 -6.72 3.37
C GLY A 77 -8.84 -6.92 3.46
N LEU A 78 -9.26 -7.72 4.44
CA LEU A 78 -10.67 -8.02 4.71
C LEU A 78 -11.47 -6.76 5.05
N TYR A 79 -12.70 -6.70 4.56
CA TYR A 79 -13.67 -5.74 5.10
C TYR A 79 -14.23 -6.27 6.42
N LEU A 80 -14.05 -5.51 7.49
CA LEU A 80 -14.46 -5.86 8.84
C LEU A 80 -15.40 -4.78 9.38
N ASN A 81 -16.50 -5.20 10.00
CA ASN A 81 -17.53 -4.27 10.48
C ASN A 81 -17.10 -3.51 11.74
N ASP A 82 -16.37 -4.18 12.63
CA ASP A 82 -15.78 -3.57 13.81
C ASP A 82 -14.35 -3.06 13.50
N PRO A 83 -14.10 -1.75 13.57
CA PRO A 83 -12.77 -1.19 13.37
C PRO A 83 -11.69 -1.74 14.32
N GLN A 84 -12.07 -2.28 15.47
CA GLN A 84 -11.16 -2.81 16.50
C GLN A 84 -11.30 -4.33 16.70
N ASP A 85 -11.82 -5.04 15.69
CA ASP A 85 -11.86 -6.50 15.69
C ASP A 85 -10.48 -7.10 16.04
N LEU A 86 -10.44 -8.23 16.74
CA LEU A 86 -9.18 -8.93 17.10
C LEU A 86 -8.34 -9.32 15.87
N THR A 87 -8.98 -9.37 14.70
CA THR A 87 -8.37 -9.64 13.40
C THR A 87 -8.14 -8.39 12.56
N ALA A 88 -8.33 -7.17 13.10
CA ALA A 88 -8.23 -5.90 12.37
C ALA A 88 -6.93 -5.72 11.56
N ARG A 89 -5.83 -6.33 12.00
CA ARG A 89 -4.56 -6.39 11.25
C ARG A 89 -4.66 -7.06 9.86
N GLN A 90 -5.65 -7.91 9.64
CA GLN A 90 -5.96 -8.54 8.35
C GLN A 90 -6.92 -7.69 7.50
N GLY A 91 -7.37 -6.54 8.02
CA GLY A 91 -8.35 -5.68 7.38
C GLY A 91 -7.74 -4.61 6.47
N ILE A 92 -8.51 -3.55 6.23
CA ILE A 92 -8.08 -2.38 5.47
C ILE A 92 -7.30 -1.47 6.41
N VAL A 93 -5.97 -1.43 6.33
CA VAL A 93 -5.16 -0.75 7.36
C VAL A 93 -4.20 0.28 6.74
N TRP A 94 -4.18 1.47 7.34
CA TRP A 94 -3.18 2.52 7.09
C TRP A 94 -2.47 2.86 8.39
N PHE A 95 -1.36 2.15 8.67
CA PHE A 95 -0.82 2.06 10.02
C PHE A 95 -0.23 3.37 10.55
N ARG A 96 0.27 4.26 9.69
CA ARG A 96 0.74 5.59 10.12
C ARG A 96 -0.39 6.53 10.57
N TRP A 97 -1.65 6.22 10.24
CA TRP A 97 -2.80 7.01 10.70
C TRP A 97 -3.45 6.43 11.97
N LYS A 98 -3.84 5.16 11.93
CA LYS A 98 -4.67 4.55 12.98
C LYS A 98 -4.00 3.40 13.72
N GLY A 99 -2.73 3.13 13.45
CA GLY A 99 -2.02 1.99 14.01
C GLY A 99 -2.29 0.70 13.26
N TRP A 100 -1.71 -0.39 13.76
CA TRP A 100 -1.64 -1.68 13.07
C TRP A 100 -2.91 -2.53 13.20
N ASP A 101 -3.71 -2.27 14.23
CA ASP A 101 -4.86 -3.09 14.64
C ASP A 101 -6.15 -2.27 14.58
N TYR A 102 -6.23 -1.37 13.58
CA TYR A 102 -7.43 -0.60 13.28
C TYR A 102 -7.77 -0.73 11.81
N THR A 103 -8.91 -1.34 11.50
CA THR A 103 -9.41 -1.52 10.14
C THR A 103 -10.33 -0.36 9.75
N LEU A 104 -10.08 0.21 8.57
CA LEU A 104 -10.80 1.36 8.03
C LEU A 104 -12.13 0.92 7.43
N LYS A 105 -13.17 1.72 7.65
CA LYS A 105 -14.49 1.51 7.03
C LYS A 105 -14.51 1.73 5.53
N LYS A 106 -13.55 2.48 4.98
CA LYS A 106 -13.47 2.80 3.55
C LYS A 106 -12.06 3.18 3.16
N SER A 107 -11.61 2.69 2.02
CA SER A 107 -10.44 3.15 1.28
C SER A 107 -10.83 3.39 -0.17
N VAL A 108 -10.16 4.32 -0.83
CA VAL A 108 -10.30 4.55 -2.27
C VAL A 108 -8.91 4.89 -2.80
N MET A 109 -8.46 4.18 -3.82
CA MET A 109 -7.23 4.48 -4.55
C MET A 109 -7.61 5.07 -5.90
N MET A 110 -7.05 6.23 -6.25
CA MET A 110 -7.29 6.91 -7.53
C MET A 110 -5.96 7.39 -8.07
N ILE A 111 -5.84 7.41 -9.40
CA ILE A 111 -4.64 7.87 -10.09
C ILE A 111 -5.06 9.02 -11.01
N LYS A 112 -4.27 10.11 -10.99
CA LYS A 112 -4.43 11.25 -11.90
C LYS A 112 -3.10 11.46 -12.63
N PRO A 113 -3.10 11.65 -13.96
CA PRO A 113 -1.88 12.04 -14.68
C PRO A 113 -1.30 13.33 -14.11
N ARG A 114 0.03 13.41 -13.99
CA ARG A 114 0.70 14.71 -13.79
C ARG A 114 0.46 15.53 -15.05
N THR A 115 -0.12 16.71 -14.90
CA THR A 115 -0.17 17.68 -15.99
C THR A 115 1.27 18.09 -16.30
N PHE A 116 1.74 17.79 -17.50
CA PHE A 116 2.94 18.43 -18.01
C PHE A 116 2.65 19.92 -18.09
N VAL A 117 3.29 20.72 -17.25
CA VAL A 117 3.40 22.15 -17.55
C VAL A 117 4.33 22.19 -18.75
N SER A 118 3.76 22.32 -19.96
CA SER A 118 4.53 22.74 -21.11
C SER A 118 5.12 24.09 -20.74
N GLY A 119 6.43 24.10 -20.44
CA GLY A 119 7.15 25.30 -20.10
C GLY A 119 6.92 26.36 -21.17
N SER A 120 6.24 27.42 -20.77
CA SER A 120 6.28 28.71 -21.46
C SER A 120 7.65 29.34 -21.21
N GLY A 121 8.44 29.52 -22.28
CA GLY A 121 9.41 30.59 -22.47
C GLY A 121 10.70 30.57 -21.63
N THR A 122 11.81 30.21 -22.27
CA THR A 122 12.76 31.15 -22.91
C THR A 122 13.44 30.44 -24.07
#